data_AF-A0ABC9YXD7-F1
#
_entry.id   AF-A0ABC9YXD7-F1
#
_cell.length_a   1.000
_cell.length_b   1.000
_cell.length_c   1.000
_cell.angle_alpha   90.00
_cell.angle_beta   90.00
_cell.angle_gamma   90.00
#
_symmetry.space_group_name_H-M   'P 1'
#
loop_
_entity.id
_entity.type
_entity.pdbx_description
1 polymer ?
#
loop_
_entity_poly.entity_id
_entity_poly.type
_entity_poly.pdbx_seq_one_letter_code
_entity_poly.pdbx_strand_id
1 'polypeptide(L)'
;MTTAREVPDPWSGHRGAAHWVPSRGVANGLSGHGWGVLADLDESQIYRVLFALTDEGIAAYVLPVRTTVLEPGDPDVVWRLWVDLSRFRAAEDLLMELLRYGRSRRSPQPAPGRRRRRRVPLVRKSR
;
A
#
# COMPACT_ATOMS: atom_id res chain seq x y z
N MET A 1 7.57 5.50 29.46
CA MET A 1 7.58 4.06 29.10
C MET A 1 7.35 3.98 27.60
N THR A 2 8.39 3.76 26.82
CA THR A 2 8.30 3.68 25.36
C THR A 2 7.85 2.27 25.02
N THR A 3 6.59 2.11 24.60
CA THR A 3 6.10 0.83 24.07
C THR A 3 6.96 0.46 22.87
N ALA A 4 7.58 -0.73 22.92
CA ALA A 4 8.29 -1.28 21.79
C ALA A 4 7.29 -1.37 20.63
N ARG A 5 7.63 -0.73 19.51
CA ARG A 5 6.81 -0.72 18.30
C ARG A 5 6.67 -2.17 17.85
N GLU A 6 5.50 -2.78 18.06
CA GLU A 6 5.24 -4.15 17.63
C GLU A 6 5.45 -4.20 16.12
N VAL A 7 6.47 -4.92 15.69
CA VAL A 7 6.74 -5.17 14.28
C VAL A 7 5.67 -6.15 13.81
N PRO A 8 4.90 -5.84 12.75
CA PRO A 8 3.92 -6.74 12.16
C PRO A 8 4.55 -8.10 11.97
N ASP A 9 4.05 -9.11 12.68
CA ASP A 9 4.56 -10.48 12.57
C ASP A 9 3.98 -11.12 11.30
N PRO A 10 4.80 -11.35 10.25
CA PRO A 10 4.34 -12.00 9.03
C PRO A 10 3.87 -13.44 9.26
N TRP A 11 4.14 -14.03 10.43
CA TRP A 11 3.82 -15.43 10.75
C TRP A 11 2.65 -15.60 11.73
N SER A 12 2.03 -14.51 12.20
CA SER A 12 0.93 -14.54 13.18
C SER A 12 -0.25 -15.43 12.78
N GLY A 13 -0.48 -15.66 11.49
CA GLY A 13 -1.50 -16.58 10.97
C GLY A 13 -1.32 -18.06 11.37
N HIS A 14 -0.18 -18.47 11.94
CA HIS A 14 0.13 -19.88 12.22
C HIS A 14 -0.20 -20.35 13.66
N ARG A 15 -0.59 -19.47 14.59
CA ARG A 15 -0.56 -19.80 16.04
C ARG A 15 -1.87 -19.98 16.79
N GLY A 16 -3.03 -19.88 16.15
CA GLY A 16 -4.26 -20.35 16.81
C GLY A 16 -5.53 -19.69 16.31
N ALA A 17 -6.29 -20.47 15.54
CA ALA A 17 -7.73 -20.35 15.32
C ALA A 17 -8.33 -19.02 14.81
N ALA A 18 -8.46 -18.88 13.47
CA ALA A 18 -9.60 -18.21 12.78
C ALA A 18 -9.64 -18.57 11.27
N HIS A 19 -9.63 -19.88 10.99
CA HIS A 19 -10.02 -20.66 9.79
C HIS A 19 -9.93 -20.16 8.31
N TRP A 20 -9.44 -18.97 7.95
CA TRP A 20 -9.46 -18.56 6.53
C TRP A 20 -8.29 -17.71 6.02
N VAL A 21 -7.33 -17.25 6.83
CA VAL A 21 -6.28 -16.36 6.30
C VAL A 21 -5.34 -17.12 5.33
N PRO A 22 -5.30 -16.78 4.02
CA PRO A 22 -4.50 -17.55 3.07
C PRO A 22 -2.99 -17.36 3.29
N SER A 23 -2.19 -18.36 2.92
CA SER A 23 -0.76 -18.45 3.25
C SER A 23 0.16 -17.47 2.51
N ARG A 24 -0.36 -16.62 1.62
CA ARG A 24 0.43 -15.73 0.74
C ARG A 24 0.30 -14.23 1.04
N GLY A 25 -0.38 -13.87 2.11
CA GLY A 25 -0.56 -12.47 2.50
C GLY A 25 0.27 -12.05 3.69
N VAL A 26 0.10 -10.79 4.11
CA VAL A 26 0.80 -10.19 5.25
C VAL A 26 -0.22 -9.78 6.30
N ALA A 27 -0.08 -10.30 7.52
CA ALA A 27 -0.94 -9.94 8.66
C ALA A 27 -0.25 -8.92 9.56
N ASN A 28 -1.04 -8.17 10.32
CA ASN A 28 -0.53 -7.18 11.27
C ASN A 28 -0.27 -7.72 12.69
N GLY A 29 -0.31 -9.03 12.90
CA GLY A 29 -0.06 -9.67 14.19
C GLY A 29 -1.30 -9.95 15.03
N LEU A 30 -2.43 -9.32 14.71
CA LEU A 30 -3.65 -9.39 15.51
C LEU A 30 -4.60 -10.48 14.99
N SER A 31 -5.35 -11.10 15.91
CA SER A 31 -6.35 -12.11 15.58
C SER A 31 -7.72 -11.48 15.35
N GLY A 32 -8.36 -11.82 14.23
CA GLY A 32 -9.71 -11.38 13.90
C GLY A 32 -10.74 -12.51 14.02
N HIS A 33 -11.98 -12.17 14.35
CA HIS A 33 -13.07 -13.15 14.52
C HIS A 33 -13.82 -13.44 13.21
N GLY A 34 -13.86 -12.45 12.30
CA GLY A 34 -14.46 -12.56 10.97
C GLY A 34 -13.91 -11.47 10.06
N TRP A 35 -13.77 -11.74 8.77
CA TRP A 35 -13.00 -10.89 7.85
C TRP A 35 -13.87 -10.25 6.78
N GLY A 36 -13.73 -8.95 6.56
CA GLY A 36 -14.36 -8.19 5.48
C GLY A 36 -13.33 -7.50 4.60
N VAL A 37 -13.54 -7.50 3.28
CA VAL A 37 -12.71 -6.73 2.33
C VAL A 37 -13.02 -5.25 2.51
N LEU A 38 -11.98 -4.45 2.77
CA LEU A 38 -12.11 -3.01 2.95
C LEU A 38 -11.67 -2.22 1.71
N ALA A 39 -10.49 -2.54 1.14
CA ALA A 39 -9.93 -1.79 0.02
C ALA A 39 -8.85 -2.59 -0.72
N ASP A 40 -8.53 -2.18 -1.94
CA ASP A 40 -7.32 -2.60 -2.64
C ASP A 40 -6.23 -1.52 -2.46
N LEU A 41 -5.02 -1.95 -2.09
CA LEU A 41 -3.88 -1.08 -1.78
C LEU A 41 -2.75 -1.24 -2.80
N ASP A 42 -1.97 -0.18 -2.97
CA ASP A 42 -0.66 -0.27 -3.60
C ASP A 42 0.35 -0.92 -2.64
N GLU A 43 1.37 -1.59 -3.17
CA GLU A 43 2.41 -2.23 -2.35
C GLU A 43 3.10 -1.24 -1.40
N SER A 44 3.32 0.00 -1.86
CA SER A 44 3.92 1.08 -1.06
C SER A 44 3.09 1.48 0.17
N GLN A 45 1.80 1.13 0.21
CA GLN A 45 0.88 1.52 1.28
C GLN A 45 0.76 0.45 2.38
N ILE A 46 1.10 -0.81 2.09
CA ILE A 46 0.82 -1.97 2.94
C ILE A 46 1.26 -1.73 4.38
N TYR A 47 2.56 -1.54 4.60
CA TYR A 47 3.10 -1.49 5.96
C TYR A 47 2.54 -0.31 6.74
N ARG A 48 2.44 0.87 6.10
CA ARG A 48 1.87 2.06 6.73
C ARG A 48 0.43 1.83 7.19
N VAL A 49 -0.40 1.19 6.36
CA VAL A 49 -1.79 0.87 6.72
C VAL A 49 -1.85 -0.20 7.81
N LEU A 50 -1.07 -1.28 7.70
CA LEU A 50 -1.05 -2.34 8.71
C LEU A 50 -0.59 -1.83 10.08
N PHE A 51 0.45 -0.98 10.12
CA PHE A 51 0.91 -0.35 11.37
C PHE A 51 -0.17 0.53 11.99
N ALA A 52 -0.84 1.38 11.20
CA ALA A 52 -1.90 2.23 11.73
C ALA A 52 -3.08 1.41 12.30
N LEU A 53 -3.43 0.30 11.64
CA LEU A 53 -4.46 -0.61 12.13
C LEU A 53 -4.01 -1.34 13.40
N THR A 54 -2.73 -1.72 13.51
CA THR A 54 -2.15 -2.27 14.74
C THR A 54 -2.22 -1.27 15.89
N ASP A 55 -1.89 0.00 15.65
CA ASP A 55 -1.93 1.06 16.65
C ASP A 55 -3.35 1.27 17.22
N GLU A 56 -4.39 1.03 16.40
CA GLU A 56 -5.80 1.07 16.80
C GLU A 56 -6.37 -0.27 17.32
N GLY A 57 -5.52 -1.30 17.41
CA GLY A 57 -5.92 -2.64 17.85
C GLY A 57 -6.91 -3.33 16.91
N ILE A 58 -6.84 -3.05 15.61
CA ILE A 58 -7.73 -3.61 14.58
C ILE A 58 -6.98 -4.72 13.84
N ALA A 59 -7.52 -5.95 13.88
CA ALA A 59 -6.94 -7.05 13.13
C ALA A 59 -7.08 -6.84 11.62
N ALA A 60 -5.96 -6.98 10.93
CA ALA A 60 -5.85 -6.66 9.52
C ALA A 60 -4.89 -7.60 8.79
N TYR A 61 -5.18 -7.83 7.52
CA TYR A 61 -4.43 -8.72 6.67
C TYR A 61 -4.54 -8.29 5.21
N VAL A 62 -3.46 -8.38 4.43
CA VAL A 62 -3.44 -8.05 3.00
C VAL A 62 -3.09 -9.25 2.14
N LEU A 63 -3.70 -9.34 0.97
CA LEU A 63 -3.45 -10.37 -0.05
C LEU A 63 -3.05 -9.76 -1.38
N PRO A 64 -2.00 -10.26 -2.05
CA PRO A 64 -1.75 -9.89 -3.43
C PRO A 64 -2.79 -10.58 -4.33
N VAL A 65 -3.52 -9.77 -5.11
CA VAL A 65 -4.55 -10.21 -6.05
C VAL A 65 -4.18 -9.70 -7.44
N ARG A 66 -4.19 -10.60 -8.43
CA ARG A 66 -4.04 -10.19 -9.83
C ARG A 66 -5.31 -9.50 -10.30
N THR A 67 -5.16 -8.35 -10.92
CA THR A 67 -6.27 -7.61 -11.52
C THR A 67 -6.18 -7.63 -13.04
N THR A 68 -7.31 -7.34 -13.69
CA THR A 68 -7.35 -7.13 -15.14
C THR A 68 -6.94 -5.70 -15.40
N VAL A 69 -5.84 -5.51 -16.15
CA VAL A 69 -5.38 -4.19 -16.61
C VAL A 69 -6.37 -3.68 -17.64
N LEU A 70 -7.03 -2.55 -17.35
CA LEU A 70 -7.98 -1.92 -18.28
C LEU A 70 -7.31 -0.77 -19.04
N GLU A 71 -6.43 -0.02 -18.38
CA GLU A 71 -5.73 1.12 -18.97
C GLU A 71 -4.20 1.05 -18.80
N PRO A 72 -3.42 1.70 -19.71
CA PRO A 72 -1.97 1.81 -19.56
C PRO A 72 -1.60 2.55 -18.26
N GLY A 73 -1.00 1.83 -17.33
CA GLY A 73 -0.59 2.35 -16.01
C GLY A 73 -1.38 1.78 -14.85
N ASP A 74 -2.43 0.98 -15.09
CA ASP A 74 -3.07 0.20 -14.04
C ASP A 74 -2.09 -0.87 -13.51
N PRO A 75 -2.06 -1.11 -12.19
CA PRO A 75 -1.19 -2.13 -11.62
C PRO A 75 -1.71 -3.53 -11.97
N ASP A 76 -0.83 -4.45 -12.37
CA ASP A 76 -1.17 -5.87 -12.61
C ASP A 76 -1.58 -6.61 -11.31
N VAL A 77 -1.10 -6.12 -10.17
CA VAL A 77 -1.28 -6.70 -8.84
C VAL A 77 -1.67 -5.61 -7.86
N VAL A 78 -2.75 -5.85 -7.12
CA VAL A 78 -3.17 -5.01 -5.99
C VAL A 78 -3.14 -5.80 -4.70
N TRP A 79 -2.97 -5.12 -3.58
CA TRP A 79 -2.95 -5.73 -2.25
C TRP A 79 -4.29 -5.52 -1.55
N ARG A 80 -5.15 -6.53 -1.63
CA ARG A 80 -6.48 -6.50 -1.04
C ARG A 80 -6.41 -6.57 0.47
N LEU A 81 -6.86 -5.50 1.12
CA LEU A 81 -6.97 -5.35 2.57
C LEU A 81 -8.26 -5.99 3.10
N TRP A 82 -8.08 -6.86 4.08
CA TRP A 82 -9.11 -7.47 4.90
C TRP A 82 -8.97 -7.00 6.33
N VAL A 83 -10.10 -6.73 6.99
CA VAL A 83 -10.15 -6.27 8.38
C VAL A 83 -11.20 -7.05 9.18
N ASP A 84 -11.06 -7.06 10.51
CA ASP A 84 -12.07 -7.64 11.39
C ASP A 84 -13.42 -6.91 11.21
N LEU A 85 -14.47 -7.67 10.89
CA LEU A 85 -15.84 -7.17 10.71
C LEU A 85 -16.35 -6.41 11.93
N SER A 86 -15.98 -6.82 13.14
CA SER A 86 -16.38 -6.15 14.39
C SER A 86 -15.85 -4.71 14.51
N ARG A 87 -14.78 -4.39 13.76
CA ARG A 87 -14.12 -3.08 13.75
C ARG A 87 -14.13 -2.43 12.36
N PHE A 88 -14.93 -2.95 11.42
CA PHE A 88 -14.91 -2.53 10.01
C PHE A 88 -15.11 -1.02 9.83
N ARG A 89 -16.09 -0.43 10.52
CA ARG A 89 -16.35 1.02 10.44
C ARG A 89 -15.19 1.86 10.94
N ALA A 90 -14.60 1.48 12.07
CA ALA A 90 -13.41 2.17 12.60
C ALA A 90 -12.22 2.06 11.65
N ALA A 91 -12.04 0.89 11.01
CA ALA A 91 -11.00 0.68 10.01
C ALA A 91 -11.23 1.54 8.75
N GLU A 92 -12.48 1.66 8.31
CA GLU A 92 -12.88 2.51 7.18
C GLU A 92 -12.57 3.99 7.47
N ASP A 93 -12.95 4.49 8.65
CA ASP A 93 -12.70 5.87 9.08
C ASP A 93 -11.19 6.17 9.15
N LEU A 94 -10.42 5.27 9.78
CA LEU A 94 -8.96 5.38 9.85
C LEU A 94 -8.32 5.40 8.45
N LEU A 95 -8.77 4.51 7.56
CA LEU A 95 -8.24 4.43 6.20
C LEU A 95 -8.55 5.71 5.40
N MET A 96 -9.76 6.25 5.54
CA MET A 96 -10.12 7.53 4.93
C MET A 96 -9.22 8.66 5.42
N GLU A 97 -8.97 8.75 6.72
CA GLU A 97 -8.07 9.74 7.30
C GLU A 97 -6.64 9.58 6.76
N LEU A 98 -6.11 8.36 6.82
CA LEU A 98 -4.76 8.03 6.41
C LEU A 98 -4.55 8.35 4.92
N LEU A 99 -5.50 8.01 4.04
CA LEU A 99 -5.38 8.26 2.61
C LEU A 99 -5.61 9.73 2.23
N ARG A 100 -6.41 10.48 2.99
CA ARG A 100 -6.58 11.94 2.79
C ARG A 100 -5.25 12.68 2.95
N TYR A 101 -4.47 12.33 3.97
CA TYR A 101 -3.16 12.95 4.23
C TYR A 101 -1.99 12.30 3.47
N GLY A 102 -2.20 11.11 2.90
CA GLY A 102 -1.22 10.39 2.10
C GLY A 102 -0.98 10.94 0.68
N ARG A 103 -1.83 11.85 0.17
CA ARG A 103 -1.68 12.44 -1.18
C ARG A 103 -0.57 13.49 -1.32
N SER A 104 0.45 13.46 -0.46
CA SER A 104 1.61 14.35 -0.58
C SER A 104 2.73 13.67 -1.37
N ARG A 105 2.93 14.19 -2.60
CA ARG A 105 4.00 13.90 -3.59
C ARG A 105 3.80 12.70 -4.52
N ARG A 106 2.78 12.75 -5.40
CA ARG A 106 3.12 12.54 -6.81
C ARG A 106 3.96 13.73 -7.23
N SER A 107 5.28 13.56 -7.30
CA SER A 107 6.11 14.46 -8.09
C SER A 107 5.47 14.57 -9.47
N PRO A 108 5.28 15.77 -10.03
CA PRO A 108 4.85 15.90 -11.42
C PRO A 108 5.81 15.05 -12.25
N GLN A 109 5.27 14.04 -12.94
CA GLN A 109 6.02 13.28 -13.92
C GLN A 109 6.67 14.32 -14.83
N PRO A 110 8.02 14.41 -14.92
CA PRO A 110 8.63 15.39 -15.79
C PRO A 110 8.13 15.08 -17.20
N ALA A 111 7.47 16.09 -17.81
CA ALA A 111 6.94 16.00 -19.15
C ALA A 111 8.01 15.39 -20.08
N PRO A 112 7.65 14.50 -21.02
CA PRO A 112 8.62 13.88 -21.91
C PRO A 112 9.44 14.98 -22.60
N GLY A 113 10.74 14.94 -22.33
CA GLY A 113 11.67 16.01 -22.63
C GLY A 113 11.60 16.44 -24.09
N ARG A 114 11.19 17.69 -24.31
CA ARG A 114 11.39 18.37 -25.59
C ARG A 114 12.90 18.56 -25.76
N ARG A 115 13.57 17.60 -26.43
CA ARG A 115 14.98 17.68 -26.84
C ARG A 115 15.22 19.03 -27.53
N ARG A 116 15.73 20.02 -26.79
CA ARG A 116 16.28 21.23 -27.39
C ARG A 116 17.52 20.80 -28.17
N ARG A 117 17.37 20.71 -29.50
CA ARG A 117 18.50 20.62 -30.42
C ARG A 117 19.39 21.84 -30.17
N ARG A 118 20.51 21.64 -29.46
CA ARG A 118 21.59 22.63 -29.40
C ARG A 118 22.11 22.76 -30.83
N ARG A 119 21.82 23.88 -31.50
CA ARG A 119 22.54 24.27 -32.72
C ARG A 119 23.97 24.59 -32.30
N VAL A 120 24.90 23.74 -32.69
CA VAL A 120 26.34 23.99 -32.57
C VAL A 120 26.72 25.00 -33.65
N PRO A 121 27.37 26.13 -33.32
CA PRO A 121 27.90 27.02 -34.34
C PRO A 121 29.11 26.38 -35.02
N LEU A 122 29.09 26.28 -36.34
CA LEU A 122 30.23 25.92 -37.18
C LEU A 122 31.28 27.04 -37.07
N VAL A 123 32.40 26.75 -36.41
CA VAL A 123 33.60 27.59 -36.43
C VAL A 123 34.15 27.59 -37.86
N ARG A 124 34.05 28.72 -38.57
CA ARG A 124 34.84 28.97 -39.78
C ARG A 124 36.28 29.27 -39.35
N LYS A 125 37.20 28.36 -39.68
CA LYS A 125 38.63 28.67 -39.74
C LYS A 125 38.86 29.63 -40.91
N SER A 126 39.31 30.84 -40.62
CA SER A 126 39.99 31.70 -41.61
C SER A 126 41.48 31.36 -41.58
N ARG A 127 42.06 31.21 -42.77
CA ARG A 127 43.49 31.05 -43.01
C ARG A 127 44.24 32.35 -42.76
#